data_AF-Q5C047-F1
#
_entry.id   AF-Q5C047-F1
#
_cell.length_a   1.000
_cell.length_b   1.000
_cell.length_c   1.000
_cell.angle_alpha   90.00
_cell.angle_beta   90.00
_cell.angle_gamma   90.00
#
_symmetry.space_group_name_H-M   'P 1'
#
loop_
_entity.id
_entity.type
_entity.pdbx_description
1 polymer ?
#
loop_
_entity_poly.entity_id
_entity_poly.type
_entity_poly.pdbx_seq_one_letter_code
_entity_poly.pdbx_strand_id
1 'polypeptide(L)'
;LLRLIIITSLISCVYSEACQENDLVVKSTDCDANGNRWLFKIPKDDRKCDLNDLSLPKRVDNCEMTCPSGMHLNLLSQNCETCPPGTYSTGDMLEVTKWNTMPDFLTSDVTHGGAFNEKCNLTGWSAQGKYLIGKTTDSCTVILSMNIFNQKSGTITFTYQIEEYGAMAFFIIRNERCTQLPGGSYILGLTGSYAYETVTFSVPVGHNIL
;
A
#
# COMPACT_ATOMS: atom_id res chain seq x y z
N LEU A 1 -14.89 -74.13 17.33
CA LEU A 1 -15.22 -72.83 17.95
C LEU A 1 -14.71 -71.71 17.03
N LEU A 2 -15.57 -71.16 16.18
CA LEU A 2 -15.26 -70.02 15.32
C LEU A 2 -15.79 -68.76 16.01
N ARG A 3 -14.92 -67.85 16.45
CA ARG A 3 -15.34 -66.55 17.02
C ARG A 3 -15.42 -65.53 15.88
N LEU A 4 -16.64 -65.19 15.48
CA LEU A 4 -16.91 -64.04 14.62
C LEU A 4 -16.81 -62.77 15.47
N ILE A 5 -15.91 -61.85 15.11
CA ILE A 5 -15.81 -60.52 15.69
C ILE A 5 -16.35 -59.56 14.63
N ILE A 6 -17.54 -59.02 14.85
CA ILE A 6 -18.14 -57.98 14.01
C ILE A 6 -17.70 -56.64 14.59
N ILE A 7 -16.80 -55.94 13.89
CA ILE A 7 -16.39 -54.58 14.24
C ILE A 7 -17.36 -53.63 13.54
N THR A 8 -18.39 -53.18 14.26
CA THR A 8 -19.27 -52.10 13.79
C THR A 8 -18.55 -50.77 13.97
N SER A 9 -17.95 -50.26 12.90
CA SER A 9 -17.44 -48.89 12.82
C SER A 9 -18.63 -47.93 12.84
N LEU A 10 -18.95 -47.37 14.01
CA LEU A 10 -19.82 -46.21 14.13
C LEU A 10 -19.06 -45.01 13.56
N ILE A 11 -19.29 -44.72 12.28
CA ILE A 11 -18.90 -43.46 11.66
C ILE A 11 -19.85 -42.41 12.25
N SER A 12 -19.43 -41.75 13.32
CA SER A 12 -20.06 -40.52 13.78
C SER A 12 -19.79 -39.46 12.70
N CYS A 13 -20.80 -39.14 11.88
CA CYS A 13 -20.76 -37.89 11.13
C CYS A 13 -20.64 -36.77 12.14
N VAL A 14 -19.50 -36.08 12.16
CA VAL A 14 -19.36 -34.80 12.86
C VAL A 14 -20.28 -33.83 12.12
N TYR A 15 -21.47 -33.63 12.66
CA TYR A 15 -22.41 -32.66 12.14
C TYR A 15 -21.89 -31.29 12.57
N SER A 16 -21.22 -30.60 11.65
CA SER A 16 -20.86 -29.21 11.86
C SER A 16 -22.12 -28.36 11.65
N GLU A 17 -22.38 -27.43 12.57
CA GLU A 17 -23.54 -26.56 12.49
C GLU A 17 -23.38 -25.56 11.34
N ALA A 18 -24.48 -25.14 10.72
CA ALA A 18 -24.41 -24.13 9.66
C ALA A 18 -24.11 -22.74 10.26
N CYS A 19 -23.22 -21.97 9.63
CA CYS A 19 -22.84 -20.65 10.15
C CYS A 19 -24.02 -19.68 10.22
N GLN A 20 -24.13 -18.95 11.33
CA GLN A 20 -25.04 -17.82 11.47
C GLN A 20 -24.34 -16.50 11.08
N GLU A 21 -25.11 -15.43 10.88
CA GLU A 21 -24.55 -14.12 10.48
C GLU A 21 -23.47 -13.61 11.46
N ASN A 22 -23.64 -13.89 12.76
CA ASN A 22 -22.67 -13.50 13.80
C ASN A 22 -21.37 -14.32 13.79
N ASP A 23 -21.37 -15.50 13.16
CA ASP A 23 -20.18 -16.35 13.03
C ASP A 23 -19.33 -15.99 11.81
N LEU A 24 -19.85 -15.11 10.95
CA LEU A 24 -19.24 -14.74 9.69
C LEU A 24 -18.56 -13.38 9.75
N VAL A 25 -17.52 -13.20 8.94
CA VAL A 25 -16.86 -11.92 8.67
C VAL A 25 -16.86 -11.66 7.17
N VAL A 26 -17.16 -10.41 6.80
CA VAL A 26 -17.18 -9.97 5.41
C VAL A 26 -15.75 -9.63 4.97
N LYS A 27 -15.37 -10.15 3.81
CA LYS A 27 -14.12 -9.84 3.12
C LYS A 27 -14.43 -9.38 1.70
N SER A 28 -13.49 -8.65 1.11
CA SER A 28 -13.61 -8.18 -0.27
C SER A 28 -12.35 -8.42 -1.05
N THR A 29 -12.48 -8.59 -2.37
CA THR A 29 -11.38 -8.37 -3.30
C THR A 29 -11.05 -6.89 -3.40
N ASP A 30 -9.91 -6.57 -4.01
CA ASP A 30 -9.64 -5.23 -4.50
C ASP A 30 -10.66 -4.83 -5.58
N CYS A 31 -10.77 -3.52 -5.81
CA CYS A 31 -11.59 -2.96 -6.87
C CYS A 31 -10.89 -3.21 -8.21
N ASP A 32 -11.59 -3.86 -9.15
CA ASP A 32 -11.06 -4.15 -10.48
C ASP A 32 -11.05 -2.90 -11.39
N ALA A 33 -10.43 -3.01 -12.55
CA ALA A 33 -10.33 -1.91 -13.52
C ALA A 33 -11.68 -1.45 -14.10
N ASN A 34 -12.77 -2.22 -13.88
CA ASN A 34 -14.13 -1.86 -14.28
C ASN A 34 -14.93 -1.29 -13.10
N GLY A 35 -14.28 -1.00 -11.97
CA GLY A 35 -14.91 -0.47 -10.77
C GLY A 35 -15.76 -1.49 -10.02
N ASN A 36 -15.51 -2.79 -10.17
CA ASN A 36 -16.26 -3.85 -9.49
C ASN A 36 -15.41 -4.59 -8.45
N ARG A 37 -16.05 -5.09 -7.39
CA ARG A 37 -15.42 -5.99 -6.41
C ARG A 37 -16.35 -7.10 -6.00
N TRP A 38 -15.77 -8.18 -5.49
CA TRP A 38 -16.50 -9.27 -4.88
C TRP A 38 -16.46 -9.17 -3.37
N LEU A 39 -17.62 -9.29 -2.73
CA LEU A 39 -17.76 -9.50 -1.30
C LEU A 39 -18.03 -10.97 -1.04
N PHE A 40 -17.38 -11.54 -0.05
CA PHE A 40 -17.61 -12.90 0.40
C PHE A 40 -17.63 -12.92 1.92
N LYS A 41 -18.47 -13.80 2.50
CA LYS A 41 -18.49 -14.01 3.95
C LYS A 41 -17.76 -15.30 4.26
N ILE A 42 -16.85 -15.25 5.23
CA ILE A 42 -16.07 -16.40 5.68
C ILE A 42 -16.30 -16.61 7.17
N PRO A 43 -16.15 -17.83 7.71
CA PRO A 43 -16.25 -18.06 9.13
C PRO A 43 -15.15 -17.27 9.87
N LYS A 44 -15.48 -16.76 11.06
CA LYS A 44 -14.46 -16.22 11.98
C LYS A 44 -13.55 -17.33 12.50
N ASP A 45 -14.07 -18.54 12.59
CA ASP A 45 -13.36 -19.76 12.96
C ASP A 45 -13.82 -20.90 12.04
N ASP A 46 -12.90 -21.37 11.20
CA ASP A 46 -13.15 -22.41 10.19
C ASP A 46 -13.54 -23.77 10.78
N ARG A 47 -13.42 -23.97 12.10
CA ARG A 47 -13.76 -25.24 12.77
C ARG A 47 -15.14 -25.22 13.43
N LYS A 48 -15.77 -24.06 13.50
CA LYS A 48 -17.00 -23.85 14.28
C LYS A 48 -18.26 -24.20 13.50
N CYS A 49 -18.28 -23.86 12.21
CA CYS A 49 -19.48 -24.00 11.40
C CYS A 49 -19.15 -24.13 9.91
N ASP A 50 -20.07 -24.74 9.17
CA ASP A 50 -20.01 -24.85 7.71
C ASP A 50 -20.70 -23.68 7.02
N LEU A 51 -20.10 -23.25 5.89
CA LEU A 51 -20.67 -22.23 5.02
C LEU A 51 -22.00 -22.69 4.41
N ASN A 52 -22.90 -21.73 4.24
CA ASN A 52 -24.23 -21.92 3.65
C ASN A 52 -24.56 -20.75 2.71
N ASP A 53 -25.83 -20.68 2.27
CA ASP A 53 -26.31 -19.66 1.34
C ASP A 53 -26.11 -18.21 1.83
N LEU A 54 -25.94 -17.98 3.14
CA LEU A 54 -25.61 -16.63 3.68
C LEU A 54 -24.24 -16.13 3.24
N SER A 55 -23.37 -17.03 2.80
CA SER A 55 -21.97 -16.77 2.46
C SER A 55 -21.72 -16.68 0.96
N LEU A 56 -22.78 -16.70 0.16
CA LEU A 56 -22.69 -16.55 -1.28
C LEU A 56 -21.98 -15.24 -1.66
N PRO A 57 -20.99 -15.28 -2.59
CA PRO A 57 -20.33 -14.08 -3.05
C PRO A 57 -21.30 -13.10 -3.70
N LYS A 58 -21.18 -11.83 -3.34
CA LYS A 58 -21.97 -10.73 -3.90
C LYS A 58 -21.05 -9.81 -4.69
N ARG A 59 -21.41 -9.54 -5.94
CA ARG A 59 -20.75 -8.49 -6.73
C ARG A 59 -21.26 -7.12 -6.29
N VAL A 60 -20.33 -6.19 -6.15
CA VAL A 60 -20.60 -4.77 -5.90
C VAL A 60 -19.97 -3.98 -7.02
N ASP A 61 -20.78 -3.16 -7.67
CA ASP A 61 -20.36 -2.25 -8.72
C ASP A 61 -20.05 -0.87 -8.11
N ASN A 62 -19.22 -0.07 -8.78
CA ASN A 62 -18.77 1.26 -8.32
C ASN A 62 -18.04 1.27 -6.96
N CYS A 63 -17.01 0.42 -6.82
CA CYS A 63 -16.24 0.28 -5.58
C CYS A 63 -15.17 1.35 -5.32
N GLU A 64 -15.05 2.36 -6.18
CA GLU A 64 -14.06 3.45 -6.10
C GLU A 64 -14.39 4.52 -5.05
N MET A 65 -15.33 4.21 -4.14
CA MET A 65 -15.67 5.12 -3.06
C MET A 65 -14.58 5.13 -1.99
N THR A 66 -14.23 6.34 -1.62
CA THR A 66 -13.26 6.72 -0.60
C THR A 66 -13.97 7.33 0.60
N CYS A 67 -13.46 7.10 1.80
CA CYS A 67 -14.06 7.62 3.03
C CYS A 67 -13.19 8.72 3.66
N PRO A 68 -13.81 9.78 4.20
CA PRO A 68 -13.08 10.87 4.84
C PRO A 68 -12.38 10.38 6.12
N SER A 69 -11.43 11.17 6.61
CA SER A 69 -10.71 10.90 7.85
C SER A 69 -11.69 10.75 9.02
N GLY A 70 -11.43 9.77 9.89
CA GLY A 70 -12.31 9.39 10.99
C GLY A 70 -13.48 8.48 10.60
N MET A 71 -13.59 8.09 9.32
CA MET A 71 -14.60 7.13 8.84
C MET A 71 -13.95 5.93 8.15
N HIS A 72 -14.66 4.79 8.17
CA HIS A 72 -14.31 3.58 7.42
C HIS A 72 -15.42 3.21 6.44
N LEU A 73 -15.05 2.46 5.40
CA LEU A 73 -16.02 1.89 4.49
C LEU A 73 -16.69 0.65 5.10
N ASN A 74 -18.01 0.67 5.27
CA ASN A 74 -18.77 -0.53 5.59
C ASN A 74 -19.05 -1.31 4.31
N LEU A 75 -18.48 -2.52 4.20
CA LEU A 75 -18.59 -3.36 3.00
C LEU A 75 -20.02 -3.84 2.73
N LEU A 76 -20.88 -3.96 3.73
CA LEU A 76 -22.26 -4.42 3.52
C LEU A 76 -23.17 -3.29 3.06
N SER A 77 -23.14 -2.16 3.78
CA SER A 77 -23.97 -0.99 3.48
C SER A 77 -23.43 -0.18 2.30
N GLN A 78 -22.17 -0.37 1.93
CA GLN A 78 -21.46 0.43 0.92
C GLN A 78 -21.50 1.92 1.25
N ASN A 79 -21.44 2.26 2.55
CA ASN A 79 -21.43 3.63 3.05
C ASN A 79 -20.22 3.86 3.97
N CYS A 80 -19.82 5.12 4.10
CA CYS A 80 -18.83 5.53 5.09
C CYS A 80 -19.48 5.68 6.46
N GLU A 81 -18.92 5.02 7.46
CA GLU A 81 -19.39 5.01 8.85
C GLU A 81 -18.26 5.47 9.78
N THR A 82 -18.59 6.12 10.90
CA THR A 82 -17.59 6.60 11.85
C THR A 82 -16.76 5.45 12.42
N CYS A 83 -15.45 5.65 12.52
CA CYS A 83 -14.56 4.67 13.13
C CYS A 83 -15.00 4.31 14.56
N PRO A 84 -15.03 3.02 14.94
CA PRO A 84 -15.32 2.59 16.31
C PRO A 84 -14.38 3.25 17.34
N PRO A 85 -14.83 3.43 18.59
CA PRO A 85 -14.00 3.99 19.66
C PRO A 85 -12.66 3.25 19.77
N GLY A 86 -11.56 4.01 19.87
CA GLY A 86 -10.20 3.47 19.93
C GLY A 86 -9.56 3.19 18.56
N THR A 87 -10.26 3.47 17.45
CA THR A 87 -9.72 3.37 16.09
C THR A 87 -9.77 4.72 15.38
N TYR A 88 -8.90 4.92 14.39
CA TYR A 88 -8.86 6.13 13.55
C TYR A 88 -8.44 5.76 12.14
N SER A 89 -9.12 6.34 11.15
CA SER A 89 -8.78 6.23 9.74
C SER A 89 -8.26 7.59 9.27
N THR A 90 -7.12 7.61 8.59
CA THR A 90 -6.61 8.83 7.93
C THR A 90 -7.38 9.16 6.65
N GLY A 91 -8.27 8.27 6.18
CA GLY A 91 -8.99 8.41 4.92
C GLY A 91 -8.06 8.23 3.72
N ASP A 92 -8.16 9.13 2.74
CA ASP A 92 -7.39 9.09 1.49
C ASP A 92 -5.93 9.57 1.64
N MET A 93 -5.49 9.80 2.87
CA MET A 93 -4.16 10.31 3.18
C MET A 93 -3.25 9.18 3.65
N LEU A 94 -2.16 8.97 2.92
CA LEU A 94 -1.01 8.23 3.40
C LEU A 94 -0.03 9.21 4.05
N GLU A 95 0.05 9.16 5.38
CA GLU A 95 1.02 9.93 6.15
C GLU A 95 2.10 9.00 6.70
N VAL A 96 3.35 9.25 6.33
CA VAL A 96 4.48 8.46 6.78
C VAL A 96 5.42 9.40 7.54
N THR A 97 5.40 9.31 8.86
CA THR A 97 6.19 10.19 9.77
C THR A 97 7.16 9.42 10.66
N LYS A 98 6.99 8.10 10.78
CA LYS A 98 7.78 7.25 11.67
C LYS A 98 8.11 5.93 11.00
N TRP A 99 9.40 5.69 10.81
CA TRP A 99 9.94 4.42 10.35
C TRP A 99 11.31 4.19 11.00
N ASN A 100 11.66 2.93 11.21
CA ASN A 100 12.99 2.53 11.70
C ASN A 100 13.87 1.98 10.58
N THR A 101 13.24 1.41 9.56
CA THR A 101 13.85 0.84 8.35
C THR A 101 13.24 1.50 7.12
N MET A 102 13.83 1.28 5.94
CA MET A 102 13.23 1.75 4.69
C MET A 102 11.79 1.23 4.60
N PRO A 103 10.79 2.12 4.40
CA PRO A 103 9.42 1.69 4.17
C PRO A 103 9.31 0.85 2.90
N ASP A 104 8.49 -0.21 2.94
CA ASP A 104 8.39 -1.21 1.85
C ASP A 104 7.90 -0.63 0.51
N PHE A 105 7.24 0.52 0.53
CA PHE A 105 6.74 1.21 -0.66
C PHE A 105 7.81 2.09 -1.34
N LEU A 106 9.03 2.18 -0.77
CA LEU A 106 10.16 2.93 -1.31
C LEU A 106 11.25 1.99 -1.79
N THR A 107 11.78 2.28 -2.98
CA THR A 107 12.90 1.55 -3.58
C THR A 107 14.06 2.50 -3.83
N SER A 108 15.28 2.07 -3.46
CA SER A 108 16.51 2.80 -3.78
C SER A 108 17.23 2.10 -4.93
N ASP A 109 17.50 2.85 -5.99
CA ASP A 109 18.25 2.40 -7.16
C ASP A 109 19.49 3.27 -7.39
N VAL A 110 20.49 2.70 -8.05
CA VAL A 110 21.75 3.38 -8.38
C VAL A 110 22.06 3.15 -9.85
N THR A 111 22.42 4.23 -10.55
CA THR A 111 22.86 4.19 -11.94
C THR A 111 24.21 4.88 -12.09
N HIS A 112 25.06 4.39 -12.99
CA HIS A 112 26.41 4.88 -13.20
C HIS A 112 26.48 5.70 -14.50
N GLY A 113 27.02 6.91 -14.41
CA GLY A 113 27.22 7.81 -15.54
C GLY A 113 28.68 7.81 -15.98
N GLY A 114 29.14 6.80 -16.74
CA GLY A 114 30.50 6.80 -17.27
C GLY A 114 30.94 5.50 -17.95
N ALA A 115 32.00 5.60 -18.77
CA ALA A 115 32.67 4.47 -19.44
C ALA A 115 33.58 3.63 -18.50
N PHE A 116 33.71 4.03 -17.23
CA PHE A 116 34.56 3.39 -16.25
C PHE A 116 33.72 2.55 -15.29
N ASN A 117 34.20 1.35 -14.96
CA ASN A 117 33.63 0.43 -13.97
C ASN A 117 33.83 0.97 -12.53
N GLU A 118 33.41 2.20 -12.25
CA GLU A 118 33.44 2.73 -10.89
C GLU A 118 32.39 2.04 -10.04
N LYS A 119 32.83 1.54 -8.89
CA LYS A 119 31.98 0.79 -7.97
C LYS A 119 31.25 1.78 -7.06
N CYS A 120 29.98 2.05 -7.36
CA CYS A 120 29.10 2.86 -6.52
C CYS A 120 28.54 2.09 -5.31
N ASN A 121 29.44 1.43 -4.59
CA ASN A 121 29.12 0.57 -3.45
C ASN A 121 28.67 1.35 -2.20
N LEU A 122 28.90 2.66 -2.18
CA LEU A 122 28.56 3.55 -1.05
C LEU A 122 27.49 4.58 -1.41
N THR A 123 26.93 4.52 -2.63
CA THR A 123 25.83 5.38 -3.05
C THR A 123 24.50 4.65 -2.84
N GLY A 124 23.45 5.40 -2.56
CA GLY A 124 22.17 4.82 -2.20
C GLY A 124 21.39 5.66 -1.20
N TRP A 125 20.10 5.38 -1.11
CA TRP A 125 19.24 5.87 -0.04
C TRP A 125 19.25 4.90 1.13
N SER A 126 19.37 5.44 2.34
CA SER A 126 19.31 4.67 3.57
C SER A 126 18.43 5.36 4.60
N ALA A 127 17.68 4.58 5.38
CA ALA A 127 16.89 5.12 6.48
C ALA A 127 17.79 5.41 7.68
N GLN A 128 17.68 6.62 8.23
CA GLN A 128 18.36 7.04 9.46
C GLN A 128 17.31 7.61 10.43
N GLY A 129 16.68 6.72 11.19
CA GLY A 129 15.53 7.06 12.01
C GLY A 129 14.39 7.60 11.13
N LYS A 130 13.88 8.79 11.47
CA LYS A 130 12.75 9.44 10.77
C LYS A 130 13.10 10.15 9.44
N TYR A 131 14.28 9.91 8.89
CA TYR A 131 14.75 10.55 7.66
C TYR A 131 15.36 9.52 6.70
N LEU A 132 15.40 9.88 5.42
CA LEU A 132 16.15 9.16 4.41
C LEU A 132 17.37 10.00 4.02
N ILE A 133 18.53 9.36 3.92
CA ILE A 133 19.77 9.99 3.49
C ILE A 133 20.20 9.35 2.18
N GLY A 134 20.22 10.16 1.13
CA GLY A 134 20.79 9.83 -0.16
C GLY A 134 22.27 10.18 -0.17
N LYS A 135 23.12 9.19 -0.47
CA LYS A 135 24.55 9.40 -0.72
C LYS A 135 24.84 9.19 -2.18
N THR A 136 25.57 10.11 -2.79
CA THR A 136 25.95 10.06 -4.20
C THR A 136 27.41 10.43 -4.39
N THR A 137 27.98 10.05 -5.53
CA THR A 137 29.34 10.42 -5.96
C THR A 137 29.26 11.04 -7.35
N ASP A 138 30.29 11.77 -7.78
CA ASP A 138 30.28 12.52 -9.05
C ASP A 138 29.92 11.69 -10.29
N SER A 139 30.21 10.38 -10.26
CA SER A 139 29.97 9.44 -11.37
C SER A 139 28.68 8.62 -11.22
N CYS A 140 27.92 8.82 -10.16
CA CYS A 140 26.74 8.03 -9.86
C CYS A 140 25.52 8.87 -9.57
N THR A 141 24.38 8.35 -10.02
CA THR A 141 23.06 8.91 -9.77
C THR A 141 22.29 7.94 -8.91
N VAL A 142 21.85 8.41 -7.75
CA VAL A 142 20.96 7.66 -6.86
C VAL A 142 19.51 8.08 -7.10
N ILE A 143 18.61 7.10 -7.15
CA ILE A 143 17.18 7.29 -7.40
C ILE A 143 16.42 6.70 -6.22
N LEU A 144 15.47 7.45 -5.67
CA LEU A 144 14.47 6.94 -4.74
C LEU A 144 13.15 6.91 -5.49
N SER A 145 12.49 5.77 -5.54
CA SER A 145 11.23 5.60 -6.27
C SER A 145 10.10 5.16 -5.37
N MET A 146 8.92 5.71 -5.63
CA MET A 146 7.68 5.35 -4.95
C MET A 146 6.59 5.02 -5.96
N ASN A 147 5.98 3.84 -5.84
CA ASN A 147 4.83 3.46 -6.66
C ASN A 147 3.54 3.80 -5.91
N ILE A 148 2.67 4.59 -6.53
CA ILE A 148 1.37 4.94 -5.95
C ILE A 148 0.24 4.76 -6.96
N PHE A 149 -0.93 4.37 -6.44
CA PHE A 149 -2.17 4.32 -7.21
C PHE A 149 -3.19 5.30 -6.61
N ASN A 150 -3.48 6.35 -7.38
CA ASN A 150 -4.37 7.41 -6.97
C ASN A 150 -5.75 7.20 -7.58
N GLN A 151 -6.77 6.90 -6.75
CA GLN A 151 -8.16 6.86 -7.21
C GLN A 151 -8.68 8.26 -7.59
N LYS A 152 -8.15 9.29 -6.92
CA LYS A 152 -8.44 10.71 -7.16
C LYS A 152 -7.13 11.47 -7.26
N SER A 153 -7.12 12.58 -8.01
CA SER A 153 -5.96 13.47 -8.04
C SER A 153 -5.66 13.94 -6.62
N GLY A 154 -4.41 13.84 -6.22
CA GLY A 154 -3.96 14.18 -4.88
C GLY A 154 -2.74 15.08 -4.90
N THR A 155 -2.15 15.26 -3.73
CA THR A 155 -0.88 15.96 -3.58
C THR A 155 0.10 15.10 -2.80
N ILE A 156 1.37 15.21 -3.16
CA ILE A 156 2.46 14.71 -2.35
C ILE A 156 3.19 15.89 -1.73
N THR A 157 3.44 15.80 -0.43
CA THR A 157 4.18 16.81 0.32
C THR A 157 5.32 16.13 1.05
N PHE A 158 6.52 16.66 0.90
CA PHE A 158 7.68 16.19 1.65
C PHE A 158 8.61 17.34 2.00
N THR A 159 9.41 17.12 3.04
CA THR A 159 10.43 18.04 3.50
C THR A 159 11.79 17.48 3.13
N TYR A 160 12.66 18.32 2.57
CA TYR A 160 13.97 17.90 2.10
C TYR A 160 15.06 18.88 2.56
N GLN A 161 16.30 18.41 2.48
CA GLN A 161 17.50 19.18 2.75
C GLN A 161 18.59 18.78 1.77
N ILE A 162 19.26 19.77 1.17
CA ILE A 162 20.42 19.58 0.30
C ILE A 162 21.52 20.48 0.85
N GLU A 163 22.56 19.87 1.43
CA GLU A 163 23.69 20.59 2.03
C GLU A 163 24.85 20.78 1.04
N GLU A 164 24.99 19.87 0.09
CA GLU A 164 26.14 19.83 -0.81
C GLU A 164 26.00 20.83 -1.95
N TYR A 165 26.94 21.77 -2.01
CA TYR A 165 27.00 22.79 -3.05
C TYR A 165 27.35 22.14 -4.39
N GLY A 166 26.45 22.23 -5.37
CA GLY A 166 26.60 21.61 -6.69
C GLY A 166 25.82 20.30 -6.86
N ALA A 167 25.26 19.73 -5.79
CA ALA A 167 24.32 18.62 -5.89
C ALA A 167 23.04 19.08 -6.60
N MET A 168 22.62 18.33 -7.62
CA MET A 168 21.35 18.56 -8.32
C MET A 168 20.39 17.42 -7.99
N ALA A 169 19.23 17.77 -7.45
CA ALA A 169 18.17 16.81 -7.17
C ALA A 169 16.91 17.18 -7.95
N PHE A 170 16.22 16.16 -8.45
CA PHE A 170 15.00 16.29 -9.23
C PHE A 170 13.90 15.44 -8.60
N PHE A 171 12.70 16.00 -8.52
CA PHE A 171 11.49 15.25 -8.24
C PHE A 171 10.72 15.03 -9.55
N ILE A 172 10.44 13.78 -9.91
CA ILE A 172 9.92 13.44 -11.24
C ILE A 172 8.71 12.53 -11.13
N ILE A 173 7.57 12.98 -11.66
CA ILE A 173 6.33 12.23 -11.74
C ILE A 173 6.23 11.55 -13.12
N ARG A 174 6.12 10.23 -13.12
CA ARG A 174 5.92 9.40 -14.31
C ARG A 174 4.64 8.58 -14.18
N ASN A 175 4.08 8.17 -15.31
CA ASN A 175 2.99 7.20 -15.32
C ASN A 175 3.51 5.75 -15.33
N GLU A 176 2.59 4.78 -15.30
CA GLU A 176 2.86 3.34 -15.41
C GLU A 176 3.72 2.92 -16.61
N ARG A 177 3.79 3.72 -17.68
CA ARG A 177 4.63 3.46 -18.86
C ARG A 177 6.01 4.09 -18.75
N CYS A 178 6.40 4.55 -17.56
CA CYS A 178 7.64 5.29 -17.30
C CYS A 178 7.79 6.57 -18.14
N THR A 179 6.69 7.10 -18.69
CA THR A 179 6.72 8.35 -19.45
C THR A 179 6.52 9.54 -18.52
N GLN A 180 7.36 10.55 -18.67
CA GLN A 180 7.27 11.79 -17.89
C GLN A 180 6.00 12.54 -18.25
N LEU A 181 5.27 13.00 -17.24
CA LEU A 181 4.11 13.85 -17.45
C LEU A 181 4.56 15.27 -17.81
N PRO A 182 3.82 16.00 -18.68
CA PRO A 182 4.12 17.40 -18.96
C PRO A 182 4.05 18.22 -17.66
N GLY A 183 5.14 18.90 -17.32
CA GLY A 183 5.27 19.64 -16.06
C GLY A 183 5.53 18.76 -14.83
N GLY A 184 5.77 17.46 -14.98
CA GLY A 184 6.03 16.52 -13.89
C GLY A 184 7.51 16.39 -13.50
N SER A 185 8.36 17.37 -13.80
CA SER A 185 9.77 17.35 -13.41
C SER A 185 10.12 18.66 -12.73
N TYR A 186 10.62 18.57 -11.50
CA TYR A 186 10.87 19.70 -10.64
C TYR A 186 12.31 19.64 -10.10
N ILE A 187 13.02 20.76 -10.17
CA ILE A 187 14.35 20.88 -9.56
C ILE A 187 14.16 21.25 -8.09
N LEU A 188 14.84 20.53 -7.20
CA LEU A 188 14.90 20.86 -5.78
C LEU A 188 16.07 21.82 -5.53
N GLY A 189 15.82 22.88 -4.77
CA GLY A 189 16.79 23.95 -4.52
C GLY A 189 17.82 23.56 -3.46
N LEU A 190 19.00 24.17 -3.51
CA LEU A 190 19.97 24.07 -2.42
C LEU A 190 19.38 24.73 -1.16
N THR A 191 19.31 24.00 -0.04
CA THR A 191 18.79 24.54 1.22
C THR A 191 19.91 25.01 2.14
N GLY A 192 21.03 24.26 2.19
CA GLY A 192 22.15 24.48 3.11
C GLY A 192 22.07 23.66 4.40
N SER A 193 23.09 23.80 5.24
CA SER A 193 23.19 23.04 6.50
C SER A 193 22.14 23.46 7.51
N TYR A 194 21.47 22.46 8.11
CA TYR A 194 20.38 22.60 9.07
C TYR A 194 19.17 23.42 8.58
N ALA A 195 19.03 23.59 7.27
CA ALA A 195 17.91 24.28 6.64
C ALA A 195 17.08 23.29 5.83
N TYR A 196 15.77 23.31 6.07
CA TYR A 196 14.80 22.40 5.45
C TYR A 196 13.78 23.19 4.65
N GLU A 197 13.41 22.66 3.49
CA GLU A 197 12.30 23.19 2.71
C GLU A 197 11.20 22.14 2.53
N THR A 198 9.96 22.59 2.52
CA THR A 198 8.78 21.75 2.27
C THR A 198 8.22 22.10 0.92
N VAL A 199 8.05 21.07 0.08
CA VAL A 199 7.48 21.19 -1.26
C VAL A 199 6.24 20.33 -1.38
N THR A 200 5.31 20.77 -2.21
CA THR A 200 4.07 20.08 -2.49
C THR A 200 3.84 20.04 -4.00
N PHE A 201 3.56 18.85 -4.52
CA PHE A 201 3.31 18.63 -5.94
C PHE A 201 1.97 17.93 -6.15
N SER A 202 1.27 18.30 -7.22
CA SER A 202 0.02 17.63 -7.62
C SER A 202 0.34 16.33 -8.35
N VAL A 203 -0.35 15.26 -7.98
CA VAL A 203 -0.20 13.94 -8.61
C VAL A 203 -1.55 13.52 -9.21
N PRO A 204 -1.60 13.17 -10.51
CA PRO A 204 -2.86 12.84 -11.17
C PRO A 204 -3.41 11.48 -10.72
N VAL A 205 -4.64 11.21 -11.18
CA VAL A 205 -5.32 9.91 -11.05
C VAL A 205 -4.54 8.82 -11.79
N GLY A 206 -4.59 7.60 -11.26
CA GLY A 206 -4.02 6.39 -11.87
C GLY A 206 -2.72 5.94 -11.23
N HIS A 207 -2.01 5.06 -11.94
CA HIS A 207 -0.71 4.54 -11.53
C HIS A 207 0.40 5.56 -11.82
N ASN A 208 1.07 6.00 -10.76
CA ASN A 208 2.16 6.95 -10.81
C ASN A 208 3.42 6.37 -10.18
N ILE A 209 4.57 6.71 -10.76
CA ILE A 209 5.90 6.43 -10.25
C ILE A 209 6.53 7.78 -9.95
N LEU A 210 6.85 8.03 -8.68
CA LEU A 210 7.43 9.28 -8.18
C LEU A 210 8.92 9.10 -7.89
#